data_AF-A0A948MLV3-F1
#
_entry.id   AF-A0A948MLV3-F1
#
_cell.length_a   1.000
_cell.length_b   1.000
_cell.length_c   1.000
_cell.angle_alpha   90.00
_cell.angle_beta   90.00
_cell.angle_gamma   90.00
#
_symmetry.space_group_name_H-M   'P 1'
#
loop_
_entity.id
_entity.type
_entity.pdbx_description
1 polymer ?
#
loop_
_entity_poly.entity_id
_entity_poly.type
_entity_poly.pdbx_seq_one_letter_code
_entity_poly.pdbx_strand_id
1 'polypeptide(L)' 'IVFMLSGAIDVVLEEEAGNRTLSLAAGQSGFIPRGLWHQIVIHAPSRTLFLTAGEGTEHRA' A
#
# COMPACT_ATOMS: atom_id res chain seq x y z
N ILE A 1 5.27 3.24 -5.46
CA ILE A 1 4.07 2.66 -6.11
C ILE A 1 3.91 1.23 -5.64
N VAL A 2 2.68 0.77 -5.44
CA VAL A 2 2.37 -0.63 -5.16
C VAL A 2 1.58 -1.21 -6.33
N PHE A 3 2.00 -2.38 -6.84
CA PHE A 3 1.30 -3.09 -7.92
C PHE A 3 0.93 -4.49 -7.47
N MET A 4 -0.32 -4.88 -7.70
CA MET A 4 -0.85 -6.16 -7.25
C MET A 4 -0.73 -7.22 -8.35
N LEU A 5 0.11 -8.23 -8.15
CA LEU A 5 0.28 -9.32 -9.12
C LEU A 5 -0.80 -10.39 -8.96
N SER A 6 -1.17 -10.70 -7.71
CA SER A 6 -2.26 -11.63 -7.36
C SER A 6 -2.77 -11.34 -5.95
N GLY A 7 -4.02 -11.72 -5.67
CA GLY A 7 -4.65 -11.55 -4.35
C GLY A 7 -5.48 -10.27 -4.23
N ALA A 8 -5.73 -9.84 -2.99
CA ALA A 8 -6.50 -8.64 -2.66
C ALA A 8 -5.97 -8.00 -1.37
N ILE A 9 -5.75 -6.69 -1.40
CA ILE A 9 -5.31 -5.88 -0.26
C ILE A 9 -6.10 -4.57 -0.19
N ASP A 10 -6.12 -3.98 1.00
CA ASP A 10 -6.34 -2.55 1.18
C ASP A 10 -5.04 -1.85 1.55
N VAL A 11 -4.84 -0.66 1.00
CA VAL A 11 -3.80 0.27 1.44
C VAL A 11 -4.45 1.42 2.17
N VAL A 12 -4.24 1.48 3.48
CA VAL A 12 -4.76 2.55 4.34
C VAL A 12 -3.70 3.63 4.44
N LEU A 13 -3.98 4.82 3.91
CA LEU A 13 -3.17 6.02 4.01
C LEU A 13 -3.64 6.85 5.19
N GLU A 14 -2.72 7.26 6.05
CA GLU A 14 -3.02 8.20 7.13
C GLU A 14 -2.95 9.64 6.61
N GLU A 15 -4.04 10.38 6.75
CA GLU A 15 -4.13 11.79 6.39
C GLU A 15 -4.70 12.58 7.57
N GLU A 16 -4.44 13.89 7.61
CA GLU A 16 -4.89 14.76 8.72
C GLU A 16 -6.42 14.76 8.91
N ALA A 17 -7.16 14.67 7.80
CA ALA A 17 -8.63 14.66 7.80
C ALA A 17 -9.23 13.26 8.05
N GLY A 18 -8.40 12.24 8.30
CA GLY A 18 -8.79 10.86 8.50
C GLY A 18 -8.20 9.92 7.46
N ASN A 19 -8.29 8.62 7.72
CA ASN A 19 -7.65 7.62 6.88
C ASN A 19 -8.38 7.45 5.54
N ARG A 20 -7.60 7.38 4.45
CA ARG A 20 -8.09 7.04 3.11
C ARG A 20 -7.70 5.61 2.77
N THR A 21 -8.61 4.85 2.17
CA THR A 21 -8.34 3.46 1.78
C THR A 21 -8.31 3.30 0.26
N LEU A 22 -7.30 2.61 -0.24
CA LEU A 22 -7.18 2.16 -1.63
C LEU A 22 -7.31 0.64 -1.69
N SER A 23 -8.43 0.13 -2.20
CA SER A 23 -8.61 -1.31 -2.41
C SER A 23 -7.99 -1.75 -3.74
N LEU A 24 -7.13 -2.76 -3.69
CA LEU A 24 -6.40 -3.27 -4.85
C LEU A 24 -6.59 -4.78 -5.00
N ALA A 25 -7.07 -5.17 -6.18
CA ALA A 25 -7.09 -6.54 -6.67
C ALA A 25 -5.97 -6.77 -7.71
N ALA A 26 -5.77 -8.02 -8.11
CA ALA A 26 -4.80 -8.39 -9.14
C ALA A 26 -4.90 -7.51 -10.40
N GLY A 27 -3.77 -7.03 -10.89
CA GLY A 27 -3.65 -6.13 -12.04
C GLY A 27 -3.80 -4.64 -11.72
N GLN A 28 -4.15 -4.28 -10.49
CA GLN A 28 -4.32 -2.89 -10.07
C GLN A 28 -3.09 -2.34 -9.36
N SER A 29 -2.98 -1.01 -9.34
CA SER A 29 -1.90 -0.30 -8.68
C SER A 29 -2.40 0.83 -7.80
N GLY A 30 -1.63 1.12 -6.75
CA GLY A 30 -1.83 2.24 -5.85
C GLY A 30 -0.62 3.18 -5.87
N PHE A 31 -0.89 4.48 -5.84
CA PHE A 31 0.12 5.48 -5.57
C PHE A 31 0.13 5.81 -4.08
N ILE A 32 1.31 5.70 -3.46
CA ILE A 32 1.52 6.06 -2.06
C ILE A 32 2.23 7.42 -2.06
N PRO A 33 1.57 8.50 -1.60
CA PRO A 33 2.19 9.81 -1.52
C PRO A 33 3.40 9.80 -0.58
N ARG A 34 4.44 10.55 -0.92
CA ARG A 34 5.64 10.70 -0.09
C ARG A 34 5.26 11.32 1.26
N GLY A 35 5.82 10.77 2.34
CA GLY A 35 5.68 11.32 3.69
C GLY A 35 4.39 10.90 4.41
N LEU A 36 3.48 10.17 3.75
CA LEU A 36 2.32 9.60 4.42
C LEU A 36 2.63 8.18 4.93
N TRP A 37 2.25 7.93 6.17
CA TRP A 37 2.20 6.57 6.69
C TRP A 37 1.14 5.76 5.94
N HIS A 38 1.45 4.50 5.69
CA HIS A 38 0.50 3.58 5.10
C HIS A 38 0.56 2.20 5.76
N GLN A 39 -0.58 1.53 5.80
CA GLN A 39 -0.71 0.16 6.27
C GLN A 39 -1.28 -0.70 5.15
N ILE A 40 -0.69 -1.88 4.95
CA ILE A 40 -1.22 -2.89 4.02
C ILE A 40 -2.06 -3.88 4.83
N VAL A 41 -3.35 -3.97 4.52
CA VAL A 41 -4.26 -4.96 5.09
C VAL A 41 -4.47 -6.06 4.05
N ILE A 42 -4.14 -7.30 4.40
CA ILE A 42 -4.16 -8.43 3.49
C ILE A 42 -5.48 -9.20 3.65
N HIS A 43 -6.26 -9.32 2.57
CA HIS A 43 -7.54 -10.02 2.56
C HIS A 43 -7.46 -11.43 1.95
N ALA A 44 -6.43 -11.69 1.14
CA ALA A 44 -6.14 -13.00 0.56
C ALA A 44 -4.63 -13.18 0.38
N PRO A 45 -4.11 -14.42 0.26
CA PRO A 45 -2.71 -14.66 -0.11
C PRO A 45 -2.33 -13.83 -1.34
N SER A 46 -1.33 -12.96 -1.19
CA SER A 46 -1.06 -11.90 -2.14
C SER A 46 0.39 -11.89 -2.61
N ARG A 47 0.58 -11.50 -3.87
CA ARG A 47 1.90 -11.18 -4.43
C ARG A 47 1.88 -9.73 -4.89
N THR A 48 2.77 -8.94 -4.33
CA THR A 48 2.78 -7.49 -4.51
C THR A 48 4.17 -7.03 -4.92
N LEU A 49 4.24 -6.16 -5.92
CA LEU A 49 5.47 -5.49 -6.33
C LEU A 49 5.50 -4.08 -5.75
N PHE A 50 6.52 -3.80 -4.94
CA PHE A 50 6.79 -2.46 -4.42
C PHE A 50 7.85 -1.80 -5.29
N LEU A 51 7.47 -0.69 -5.92
CA LEU A 51 8.40 0.18 -6.65
C LEU A 51 8.69 1.39 -5.75
N THR A 52 9.72 1.24 -4.92
CA THR A 52 10.17 2.24 -3.94
C THR A 52 11.70 2.27 -3.96
N ALA A 53 12.30 3.45 -3.95
CA ALA A 53 13.73 3.57 -3.61
C ALA A 53 13.87 3.27 -2.12
N GLY A 54 14.47 2.15 -1.75
CA GLY A 54 14.43 1.63 -0.37
C GLY A 54 15.09 2.52 0.68
N GLU A 55 15.90 3.50 0.27
CA GLU A 55 16.55 4.46 1.17
C GLU A 55 15.52 5.26 1.97
N GLY A 56 15.67 5.25 3.30
CA GLY A 56 14.76 5.95 4.22
C GLY A 56 13.40 5.28 4.41
N THR A 57 13.25 4.00 4.05
CA THR A 57 12.03 3.25 4.38
C THR A 57 11.96 3.03 5.89
N GLU A 58 10.86 3.46 6.49
CA GLU A 58 10.57 3.25 7.90
C GLU A 58 9.45 2.21 8.07
N HIS A 59 9.49 1.49 9.19
CA HIS A 59 8.49 0.49 9.55
C HIS A 59 7.99 0.75 10.97
N ARG A 60 6.70 0.50 11.19
CA ARG A 60 6.05 0.54 12.51
C ARG A 60 5.29 -0.76 12.73
N ALA A 61 5.22 -1.20 13.99
CA ALA A 61 4.47 -2.38 14.42
C ALA A 61 3.01 -2.02 14.72
#